data_AF-A0A1V5YYS1-F1
#
_entry.id   AF-A0A1V5YYS1-F1
#
_cell.length_a   1.000
_cell.length_b   1.000
_cell.length_c   1.000
_cell.angle_alpha   90.00
_cell.angle_beta   90.00
_cell.angle_gamma   90.00
#
_symmetry.space_group_name_H-M   'P 1'
#
loop_
_entity.id
_entity.type
_entity.pdbx_description
1 polymer ?
#
loop_
_entity_poly.entity_id
_entity_poly.type
_entity_poly.pdbx_seq_one_letter_code
_entity_poly.pdbx_strand_id
1 'polypeptide(L)'
;MVKNALNPMFLLLTLMLLAAFSGTAAETKKSSDTFPSSKVEVRVFSPEQVAKPDLVPDAAGEDAAKAPTDPLDKVLLEIQVVRDELRMLQSTLDLMINHIMADMQEENRVLREEVQRLYLIQKEFGIPDTTHIPRPGIGIIRGLLQAVPGMEEKDTPVIPEQSGASFLPDDGGQVPEEADSGAPAEPASLTILHEWGRSPEMVEELDHAVSTLKGLVGVVPPESRRADVEELGRQLRARYDDYENINIEIFDDQKSAENYVDTQVGDPDHRVLSISRHSASGRDLILYLDKGEAKEVSP
;
A
#
# COMPACT_ATOMS: atom_id res chain seq x y z
N MET A 1 25.88 -46.08 -65.85
CA MET A 1 25.97 -44.61 -65.61
C MET A 1 24.57 -44.02 -65.76
N VAL A 2 23.80 -44.02 -64.68
CA VAL A 2 22.42 -43.50 -64.69
C VAL A 2 22.47 -42.05 -64.20
N LYS A 3 22.06 -41.13 -65.08
CA LYS A 3 21.93 -39.71 -64.80
C LYS A 3 20.71 -39.53 -63.90
N ASN A 4 20.92 -39.07 -62.66
CA ASN A 4 19.82 -38.63 -61.81
C ASN A 4 19.23 -37.35 -62.41
N ALA A 5 18.11 -37.51 -63.11
CA ALA A 5 17.25 -36.39 -63.50
C ALA A 5 16.57 -35.86 -62.24
N LEU A 6 17.01 -34.69 -61.77
CA LEU A 6 16.33 -33.97 -60.69
C LEU A 6 14.93 -33.57 -61.17
N ASN A 7 13.92 -33.99 -60.42
CA ASN A 7 12.52 -33.77 -60.74
C ASN A 7 12.20 -32.26 -60.64
N PRO A 8 11.73 -31.60 -61.70
CA PRO A 8 11.52 -30.14 -61.71
C PRO A 8 10.52 -29.67 -60.64
N MET A 9 9.64 -30.56 -60.18
CA MET A 9 8.71 -30.28 -59.08
C MET A 9 9.42 -30.10 -57.72
N PHE A 10 10.55 -30.80 -57.51
CA PHE A 10 11.36 -30.69 -56.29
C PHE A 10 12.18 -29.40 -56.28
N LEU A 11 12.59 -28.93 -57.46
CA LEU A 11 13.29 -27.64 -57.64
C LEU A 11 12.34 -26.45 -57.40
N LEU A 12 11.08 -26.58 -57.81
CA LEU A 12 10.07 -25.53 -57.63
C LEU A 12 9.58 -25.44 -56.17
N LEU A 13 9.47 -26.59 -55.48
CA LEU A 13 9.17 -26.65 -54.06
C LEU A 13 10.29 -26.05 -53.19
N THR A 14 11.56 -26.33 -53.54
CA THR A 14 12.72 -25.72 -52.86
C THR A 14 12.84 -24.23 -53.14
N LEU A 15 12.50 -23.76 -54.35
CA LEU A 15 12.47 -22.32 -54.64
C LEU A 15 11.36 -21.58 -53.87
N MET A 16 10.18 -22.18 -53.70
CA MET A 16 9.11 -21.60 -52.89
C MET A 16 9.46 -21.56 -51.40
N LEU A 17 10.14 -22.58 -50.87
CA LEU A 17 10.61 -22.57 -49.48
C LEU A 17 11.72 -21.52 -49.22
N LEU A 18 12.58 -21.22 -50.20
CA LEU A 18 13.55 -20.13 -50.09
C LEU A 18 12.89 -18.74 -50.18
N ALA A 19 11.82 -18.60 -50.95
CA ALA A 19 11.10 -17.33 -51.09
C ALA A 19 10.26 -16.98 -49.84
N ALA A 20 9.77 -18.00 -49.11
CA ALA A 20 9.03 -17.81 -47.86
C ALA A 20 9.92 -17.42 -46.65
N PHE A 21 11.25 -17.56 -46.75
CA PHE A 21 12.21 -17.16 -45.70
C PHE A 21 12.86 -15.78 -45.93
N SER A 22 12.49 -15.07 -47.01
CA SER A 22 13.12 -13.80 -47.41
C SER A 22 12.32 -12.54 -47.03
N GLY A 23 11.41 -12.63 -46.07
CA GLY A 23 10.55 -11.50 -45.68
C GLY A 23 10.32 -11.41 -44.18
N THR A 24 11.32 -10.94 -43.43
CA THR A 24 11.25 -9.95 -42.33
C THR A 24 12.63 -9.88 -41.66
N ALA A 25 13.56 -9.16 -42.29
CA ALA A 25 14.69 -8.60 -41.57
C ALA A 25 14.18 -7.36 -40.82
N ALA A 26 13.61 -7.57 -39.63
CA ALA A 26 13.43 -6.50 -38.66
C ALA A 26 14.76 -6.32 -37.92
N GLU A 27 15.25 -5.08 -37.93
CA GLU A 27 16.49 -4.63 -37.29
C GLU A 27 16.60 -5.11 -35.84
N THR A 28 17.54 -6.01 -35.57
CA THR A 28 18.16 -6.08 -34.25
C THR A 28 19.04 -4.85 -34.07
N LYS A 29 18.47 -3.78 -33.49
CA LYS A 29 19.25 -2.69 -32.90
C LYS A 29 20.05 -3.26 -31.72
N LYS A 30 21.33 -3.55 -31.96
CA LYS A 30 22.35 -3.34 -30.95
C LYS A 30 22.51 -1.82 -30.80
N SER A 31 21.79 -1.20 -29.87
CA SER A 31 22.23 0.11 -29.37
C SER A 31 23.18 -0.15 -28.22
N SER A 32 24.46 0.11 -28.50
CA SER A 32 25.46 0.38 -27.49
C SER A 32 24.91 1.31 -26.42
N ASP A 33 25.19 1.00 -25.17
CA ASP A 33 25.24 2.00 -24.10
C ASP A 33 26.04 3.19 -24.59
N THR A 34 25.33 4.28 -24.89
CA THR A 34 25.90 5.56 -25.19
C THR A 34 24.98 6.55 -24.52
N PHE A 35 25.30 6.83 -23.26
CA PHE A 35 24.71 7.92 -22.51
C PHE A 35 24.72 9.18 -23.39
N PRO A 36 23.59 9.86 -23.60
CA PRO A 36 23.63 11.18 -24.17
C PRO A 36 24.37 12.06 -23.17
N SER A 37 25.61 12.42 -23.50
CA SER A 37 26.32 13.54 -22.89
C SER A 37 25.60 14.81 -23.34
N SER A 38 24.43 15.08 -22.76
CA SER A 38 23.90 16.43 -22.73
C SER A 38 24.89 17.22 -21.89
N LYS A 39 25.69 18.06 -22.55
CA LYS A 39 26.36 19.19 -21.90
C LYS A 39 25.29 19.98 -21.16
N VAL A 40 25.13 19.71 -19.88
CA VAL A 40 24.43 20.60 -18.96
C VAL A 40 25.37 21.78 -18.81
N GLU A 41 25.14 22.82 -19.60
CA GLU A 41 25.77 24.11 -19.38
C GLU A 41 25.12 24.70 -18.12
N VAL A 42 25.70 24.39 -16.96
CA VAL A 42 25.31 24.98 -15.68
C VAL A 42 25.67 26.46 -15.75
N ARG A 43 24.74 27.30 -16.19
CA ARG A 43 24.84 28.75 -15.99
C ARG A 43 24.53 29.03 -14.53
N VAL A 44 25.58 29.10 -13.74
CA VAL A 44 25.54 29.65 -12.38
C VAL A 44 25.26 31.15 -12.53
N PHE A 45 24.03 31.57 -12.27
CA PHE A 45 23.74 32.99 -12.11
C PHE A 45 24.36 33.46 -10.80
N SER A 46 25.18 34.50 -10.86
CA SER A 46 25.71 35.14 -9.65
C SER A 46 24.54 35.66 -8.79
N PRO A 47 24.62 35.57 -7.45
CA PRO A 47 23.53 35.88 -6.51
C PRO A 47 23.06 37.36 -6.51
N GLU A 48 23.57 38.18 -7.42
CA GLU A 48 23.25 39.61 -7.55
C GLU A 48 22.16 39.89 -8.61
N GLN A 49 21.70 38.89 -9.38
CA GLN A 49 20.78 39.11 -10.52
C GLN A 49 19.31 38.76 -10.28
N VAL A 50 18.91 38.41 -9.05
CA VAL A 50 17.49 38.28 -8.70
C VAL A 50 17.00 39.61 -8.12
N ALA A 51 16.18 40.33 -8.88
CA ALA A 51 15.53 41.54 -8.41
C ALA A 51 14.66 41.21 -7.19
N LYS A 52 14.91 41.89 -6.07
CA LYS A 52 14.10 41.78 -4.85
C LYS A 52 12.68 42.26 -5.18
N PRO A 53 11.63 41.43 -4.99
CA PRO A 53 10.26 41.94 -5.05
C PRO A 53 10.03 42.84 -3.83
N ASP A 54 9.67 44.08 -4.12
CA ASP A 54 9.26 45.08 -3.14
C ASP A 54 7.84 44.71 -2.67
N LEU A 55 7.72 44.20 -1.45
CA LEU A 55 6.43 43.88 -0.84
C LEU A 55 6.37 44.49 0.55
N VAL A 56 5.73 45.65 0.60
CA VAL A 56 5.01 46.12 1.78
C VAL A 56 3.53 45.77 1.54
N PRO A 57 2.86 45.18 2.53
CA PRO A 57 1.67 45.86 3.04
C PRO A 57 1.66 45.95 4.57
N ASP A 58 1.29 47.13 5.04
CA ASP A 58 0.86 47.43 6.41
C ASP A 58 -0.33 46.55 6.80
N ALA A 59 -0.15 45.68 7.80
CA ALA A 59 -1.21 45.31 8.75
C ALA A 59 -0.58 44.66 10.00
N ALA A 60 -0.79 45.31 11.13
CA ALA A 60 -0.33 44.90 12.44
C ALA A 60 -1.01 43.60 12.93
N GLY A 61 -0.19 42.70 13.47
CA GLY A 61 -0.58 41.50 14.20
C GLY A 61 0.67 40.85 14.77
N GLU A 62 1.00 41.19 16.01
CA GLU A 62 2.17 40.68 16.77
C GLU A 62 1.99 39.18 17.08
N ASP A 63 2.59 38.30 16.28
CA ASP A 63 3.30 37.07 16.70
C ASP A 63 3.72 36.21 15.49
N ALA A 64 4.50 36.79 14.58
CA ALA A 64 5.17 36.04 13.52
C ALA A 64 6.51 35.49 14.05
N ALA A 65 6.56 34.17 14.26
CA ALA A 65 7.81 33.45 14.44
C ALA A 65 8.78 33.82 13.30
N LYS A 66 9.94 34.36 13.67
CA LYS A 66 10.94 34.88 12.73
C LYS A 66 11.28 33.85 11.66
N ALA A 67 10.97 34.17 10.40
CA ALA A 67 11.51 33.46 9.26
C ALA A 67 13.06 33.46 9.36
N PRO A 68 13.73 32.28 9.29
CA PRO A 68 15.17 32.21 9.42
C PRO A 68 15.83 32.97 8.26
N THR A 69 16.55 34.03 8.61
CA THR A 69 17.14 34.96 7.65
C THR A 69 18.47 34.44 7.09
N ASP A 70 19.07 33.44 7.73
CA ASP A 70 20.34 32.83 7.35
C ASP A 70 20.13 31.68 6.33
N PRO A 71 20.86 31.65 5.19
CA PRO A 71 20.82 30.51 4.27
C PRO A 71 21.17 29.16 4.92
N LEU A 72 21.97 29.15 5.99
CA LEU A 72 22.30 27.91 6.70
C LEU A 72 21.08 27.36 7.46
N ASP A 73 20.26 28.24 8.03
CA ASP A 73 19.04 27.85 8.74
C ASP A 73 17.97 27.31 7.77
N LYS A 74 17.93 27.82 6.54
CA LYS A 74 17.07 27.28 5.48
C LYS A 74 17.45 25.86 5.08
N VAL A 75 18.75 25.59 4.92
CA VAL A 75 19.24 24.24 4.60
C VAL A 75 18.99 23.28 5.76
N LEU A 76 19.12 23.73 7.01
CA LEU A 76 18.79 22.92 8.18
C LEU A 76 17.30 22.61 8.27
N LEU A 77 16.44 23.56 7.91
CA LEU A 77 15.00 23.37 7.80
C LEU A 77 14.66 22.35 6.70
N GLU A 78 15.27 22.48 5.52
CA GLU A 78 15.07 21.53 4.40
C GLU A 78 15.54 20.12 4.76
N ILE A 79 16.67 19.97 5.46
CA ILE A 79 17.15 18.67 5.95
C ILE A 79 16.19 18.08 7.00
N GLN A 80 15.56 18.91 7.82
CA GLN A 80 14.52 18.44 8.75
C GLN A 80 13.29 17.95 8.01
N VAL A 81 12.79 18.72 7.04
CA VAL A 81 11.64 18.32 6.21
C VAL A 81 11.90 16.99 5.50
N VAL A 82 13.06 16.82 4.86
CA VAL A 82 13.41 15.56 4.18
C VAL A 82 13.53 14.40 5.17
N ARG A 83 14.03 14.65 6.37
CA ARG A 83 14.13 13.62 7.42
C ARG A 83 12.74 13.20 7.92
N ASP A 84 11.80 14.14 7.99
CA ASP A 84 10.43 13.87 8.40
C ASP A 84 9.65 13.12 7.32
N GLU A 85 9.85 13.47 6.04
CA GLU A 85 9.31 12.71 4.90
C GLU A 85 9.84 11.27 4.87
N LEU A 86 11.13 11.06 5.12
CA LEU A 86 11.72 9.72 5.22
C LEU A 86 11.11 8.89 6.35
N ARG A 87 10.81 9.53 7.49
CA ARG A 87 10.16 8.87 8.63
C ARG A 87 8.70 8.53 8.35
N MET A 88 7.99 9.43 7.66
CA MET A 88 6.61 9.19 7.23
C MET A 88 6.54 7.98 6.28
N LEU A 89 7.43 7.93 5.29
CA LEU A 89 7.54 6.79 4.37
C LEU A 89 7.84 5.49 5.11
N GLN A 90 8.72 5.54 6.11
CA GLN A 90 9.06 4.37 6.91
C GLN A 90 7.87 3.88 7.76
N SER A 91 7.13 4.78 8.40
CA SER A 91 5.92 4.42 9.17
C SER A 91 4.82 3.80 8.29
N THR A 92 4.69 4.32 7.06
CA THR A 92 3.74 3.79 6.08
C THR A 92 4.14 2.39 5.64
N LEU A 93 5.43 2.18 5.37
CA LEU A 93 5.98 0.87 5.02
C LEU A 93 5.78 -0.15 6.14
N ASP A 94 6.07 0.22 7.39
CA ASP A 94 5.90 -0.68 8.53
C ASP A 94 4.44 -1.08 8.71
N LEU A 95 3.50 -0.14 8.51
CA LEU A 95 2.06 -0.42 8.56
C LEU A 95 1.62 -1.35 7.42
N MET A 96 2.09 -1.10 6.20
CA MET A 96 1.81 -1.98 5.04
C MET A 96 2.42 -3.37 5.22
N ILE A 97 3.63 -3.49 5.76
CA ILE A 97 4.29 -4.78 6.01
C ILE A 97 3.51 -5.57 7.05
N ASN A 98 3.08 -4.93 8.14
CA ASN A 98 2.29 -5.59 9.16
C ASN A 98 0.94 -6.07 8.61
N HIS A 99 0.30 -5.28 7.74
CA HIS A 99 -0.93 -5.67 7.06
C HIS A 99 -0.71 -6.86 6.11
N ILE A 100 0.32 -6.82 5.26
CA ILE A 100 0.66 -7.93 4.35
C ILE A 100 0.98 -9.19 5.16
N MET A 101 1.69 -9.07 6.29
CA MET A 101 1.95 -10.22 7.14
C MET A 101 0.68 -10.78 7.78
N ALA A 102 -0.27 -9.93 8.20
CA ALA A 102 -1.56 -10.37 8.71
C ALA A 102 -2.37 -11.09 7.62
N ASP A 103 -2.44 -10.53 6.41
CA ASP A 103 -3.13 -11.14 5.26
C ASP A 103 -2.50 -12.48 4.87
N MET A 104 -1.17 -12.56 4.82
CA MET A 104 -0.47 -13.82 4.54
C MET A 104 -0.69 -14.87 5.63
N GLN A 105 -0.81 -14.47 6.89
CA GLN A 105 -1.12 -15.39 7.98
C GLN A 105 -2.55 -15.92 7.86
N GLU A 106 -3.48 -15.06 7.49
CA GLU A 106 -4.87 -15.42 7.27
C GLU A 106 -5.03 -16.34 6.04
N GLU A 107 -4.37 -16.03 4.92
CA GLU A 107 -4.35 -16.91 3.75
C GLU A 107 -3.72 -18.26 4.10
N ASN A 108 -2.62 -18.28 4.87
CA ASN A 108 -2.05 -19.55 5.35
C ASN A 108 -3.02 -20.34 6.24
N ARG A 109 -3.82 -19.66 7.07
CA ARG A 109 -4.86 -20.30 7.88
C ARG A 109 -5.93 -20.94 7.00
N VAL A 110 -6.47 -20.19 6.05
CA VAL A 110 -7.48 -20.68 5.09
C VAL A 110 -6.94 -21.84 4.26
N LEU A 111 -5.70 -21.75 3.76
CA LEU A 111 -5.06 -22.84 3.01
C LEU A 111 -4.90 -24.10 3.85
N ARG A 112 -4.53 -23.98 5.14
CA ARG A 112 -4.45 -25.13 6.04
C ARG A 112 -5.81 -25.77 6.28
N GLU A 113 -6.86 -24.97 6.44
CA GLU A 113 -8.23 -25.44 6.59
C GLU A 113 -8.72 -26.16 5.33
N GLU A 114 -8.46 -25.62 4.15
CA GLU A 114 -8.83 -26.25 2.90
C GLU A 114 -8.02 -27.54 2.65
N VAL A 115 -6.73 -27.57 2.99
CA VAL A 115 -5.93 -28.81 2.95
C VAL A 115 -6.49 -29.87 3.90
N GLN A 116 -6.86 -29.50 5.12
CA GLN A 116 -7.50 -30.42 6.07
C GLN A 116 -8.85 -30.92 5.54
N ARG A 117 -9.66 -30.02 4.98
CA ARG A 117 -10.94 -30.36 4.36
C ARG A 117 -10.77 -31.32 3.20
N LEU A 118 -9.83 -31.05 2.30
CA LEU A 118 -9.52 -31.94 1.17
C LEU A 118 -9.02 -33.30 1.64
N TYR A 119 -8.21 -33.35 2.71
CA TYR A 119 -7.79 -34.61 3.31
C TYR A 119 -8.97 -35.42 3.88
N LEU A 120 -9.93 -34.76 4.53
CA LEU A 120 -11.15 -35.42 5.01
C LEU A 120 -12.00 -35.96 3.86
N ILE A 121 -12.20 -35.18 2.80
CA ILE A 121 -12.91 -35.62 1.58
C ILE A 121 -12.18 -36.80 0.94
N GLN A 122 -10.85 -36.74 0.83
CA GLN A 122 -10.04 -37.82 0.27
C GLN A 122 -10.17 -39.12 1.08
N LYS A 123 -10.18 -39.02 2.41
CA LYS A 123 -10.40 -40.14 3.33
C LYS A 123 -11.82 -40.72 3.23
N GLU A 124 -12.83 -39.88 3.09
CA GLU A 124 -14.23 -40.27 2.98
C GLU A 124 -14.54 -41.00 1.66
N PHE A 125 -13.95 -40.54 0.55
CA PHE A 125 -14.14 -41.13 -0.78
C PHE A 125 -13.11 -42.22 -1.13
N GLY A 126 -12.21 -42.57 -0.19
CA GLY A 126 -11.19 -43.61 -0.40
C GLY A 126 -10.21 -43.31 -1.54
N ILE A 127 -10.05 -42.04 -1.89
CA ILE A 127 -9.14 -41.60 -2.96
C ILE A 127 -7.71 -41.71 -2.39
N PRO A 128 -6.78 -42.39 -3.07
CA PRO A 128 -5.42 -42.54 -2.56
C PRO A 128 -4.74 -41.18 -2.39
N ASP A 129 -4.02 -41.04 -1.28
CA ASP A 129 -3.27 -39.84 -0.91
C ASP A 129 -2.21 -39.50 -1.97
N THR A 130 -2.48 -38.46 -2.77
CA THR A 130 -1.58 -37.97 -3.82
C THR A 130 -0.40 -37.17 -3.27
N THR A 131 -0.33 -36.89 -1.95
CA THR A 131 0.88 -36.30 -1.35
C THR A 131 2.01 -37.34 -1.24
N HIS A 132 1.68 -38.62 -1.39
CA HIS A 132 2.61 -39.74 -1.53
C HIS A 132 2.94 -40.08 -2.99
N ILE A 133 2.91 -39.12 -3.92
CA ILE A 133 3.56 -39.34 -5.22
C ILE A 133 5.08 -39.43 -4.94
N PRO A 134 5.72 -40.59 -5.17
CA PRO A 134 7.15 -40.71 -4.94
C PRO A 134 7.86 -39.72 -5.87
N ARG A 135 8.43 -38.66 -5.29
CA ARG A 135 9.31 -37.74 -6.02
C ARG A 135 10.43 -38.57 -6.64
N PRO A 136 10.53 -38.70 -7.97
CA PRO A 136 11.61 -39.45 -8.59
C PRO A 136 12.93 -38.81 -8.15
N GLY A 137 13.76 -39.57 -7.43
CA GLY A 137 15.04 -39.12 -6.86
C GLY A 137 15.13 -39.12 -5.32
N ILE A 138 14.04 -39.28 -4.57
CA ILE A 138 14.11 -39.23 -3.08
C ILE A 138 14.83 -40.45 -2.47
N GLY A 139 14.91 -41.56 -3.20
CA GLY A 139 15.72 -42.72 -2.80
C GLY A 139 17.22 -42.43 -2.74
N ILE A 140 17.70 -41.48 -3.54
CA ILE A 140 19.11 -41.07 -3.56
C ILE A 140 19.43 -40.20 -2.34
N ILE A 141 18.49 -39.31 -1.96
CA ILE A 141 18.64 -38.41 -0.81
C ILE A 141 18.56 -39.18 0.52
N ARG A 142 17.66 -40.18 0.61
CA ARG A 142 17.56 -41.03 1.81
C ARG A 142 18.80 -41.91 2.02
N GLY A 143 19.42 -42.38 0.93
CA GLY A 143 20.70 -43.10 0.99
C GLY A 143 21.87 -42.22 1.46
N LEU A 144 21.85 -40.92 1.14
CA LEU A 144 22.83 -39.94 1.62
C LEU A 144 22.61 -39.52 3.08
N LEU A 145 21.34 -39.40 3.52
CA LEU A 145 21.02 -39.07 4.92
C LEU A 145 21.31 -40.24 5.89
N GLN A 146 21.13 -41.49 5.47
CA GLN A 146 21.44 -42.66 6.29
C GLN A 146 22.95 -42.96 6.39
N ALA A 147 23.78 -42.32 5.58
CA ALA A 147 25.24 -42.45 5.62
C ALA A 147 25.91 -41.50 6.63
N VAL A 148 25.14 -40.69 7.36
CA VAL A 148 25.65 -39.79 8.41
C VAL A 148 25.29 -40.37 9.78
N PRO A 149 26.23 -40.97 10.52
CA PRO A 149 25.97 -41.44 11.87
C PRO A 149 26.04 -40.25 12.83
N GLY A 150 24.96 -40.00 13.59
CA GLY A 150 25.05 -39.21 14.83
C GLY A 150 24.20 -37.94 14.97
N MET A 151 22.98 -37.86 14.41
CA MET A 151 21.98 -36.91 14.92
C MET A 151 20.84 -37.67 15.58
N GLU A 152 20.95 -37.79 16.91
CA GLU A 152 19.85 -38.18 17.77
C GLU A 152 18.71 -37.16 17.65
N GLU A 153 17.52 -37.69 17.46
CA GLU A 153 16.24 -37.02 17.39
C GLU A 153 15.92 -36.48 18.79
N LYS A 154 16.19 -35.19 19.01
CA LYS A 154 15.92 -34.51 20.28
C LYS A 154 14.45 -34.07 20.30
N ASP A 155 13.66 -34.81 21.07
CA ASP A 155 12.40 -34.46 21.73
C ASP A 155 11.57 -33.33 21.10
N THR A 156 10.53 -33.74 20.36
CA THR A 156 9.34 -32.91 20.17
C THR A 156 8.58 -32.83 21.51
N PRO A 157 8.17 -31.64 21.98
CA PRO A 157 7.35 -31.56 23.18
C PRO A 157 5.94 -32.08 22.88
N VAL A 158 5.55 -33.13 23.60
CA VAL A 158 4.19 -33.67 23.66
C VAL A 158 3.26 -32.61 24.23
N ILE A 159 2.29 -32.16 23.44
CA ILE A 159 1.15 -31.37 23.93
C ILE A 159 0.16 -32.38 24.56
N PRO A 160 -0.22 -32.24 25.84
CA PRO A 160 -1.13 -33.18 26.49
C PRO A 160 -2.57 -33.02 25.97
N GLU A 161 -3.16 -34.15 25.56
CA GLU A 161 -4.60 -34.29 25.32
C GLU A 161 -5.36 -34.05 26.63
N GLN A 162 -6.02 -32.90 26.77
CA GLN A 162 -7.09 -32.73 27.75
C GLN A 162 -8.42 -33.13 27.13
N SER A 163 -8.84 -34.35 27.50
CA SER A 163 -10.22 -34.80 27.39
C SER A 163 -11.12 -34.03 28.36
N GLY A 164 -12.31 -33.65 27.86
CA GLY A 164 -13.54 -33.66 28.65
C GLY A 164 -13.96 -32.35 29.32
N ALA A 165 -14.67 -31.50 28.58
CA ALA A 165 -15.77 -30.73 29.15
C ALA A 165 -16.88 -30.61 28.09
N SER A 166 -17.86 -31.49 28.20
CA SER A 166 -19.16 -31.32 27.58
C SER A 166 -19.86 -30.15 28.28
N PHE A 167 -20.12 -29.07 27.56
CA PHE A 167 -21.07 -28.05 27.96
C PHE A 167 -22.09 -27.89 26.84
N LEU A 168 -23.29 -28.41 27.09
CA LEU A 168 -24.49 -28.07 26.36
C LEU A 168 -24.82 -26.58 26.60
N PRO A 169 -25.37 -25.85 25.61
CA PRO A 169 -26.28 -24.76 25.90
C PRO A 169 -27.72 -25.26 25.74
N ASP A 170 -28.39 -25.43 26.88
CA ASP A 170 -29.84 -25.32 26.99
C ASP A 170 -30.16 -23.86 27.34
N ASP A 171 -31.41 -23.51 27.07
CA ASP A 171 -32.14 -22.30 27.43
C ASP A 171 -32.24 -21.19 26.38
N GLY A 172 -33.48 -21.04 25.92
CA GLY A 172 -33.95 -19.99 25.05
C GLY A 172 -34.07 -18.68 25.81
N GLY A 173 -33.12 -17.79 25.61
CA GLY A 173 -33.26 -16.37 25.90
C GLY A 173 -33.42 -15.60 24.61
N GLN A 174 -34.66 -15.23 24.27
CA GLN A 174 -34.92 -14.13 23.34
C GLN A 174 -34.16 -12.89 23.84
N VAL A 175 -33.18 -12.42 23.07
CA VAL A 175 -32.65 -11.05 23.21
C VAL A 175 -33.25 -10.25 22.06
N PRO A 176 -33.83 -9.06 22.32
CA PRO A 176 -34.70 -8.39 21.39
C PRO A 176 -34.00 -8.00 20.10
N GLU A 177 -34.71 -8.22 19.00
CA GLU A 177 -34.56 -7.51 17.75
C GLU A 177 -34.71 -6.00 18.06
N GLU A 178 -33.61 -5.31 18.34
CA GLU A 178 -33.59 -3.85 18.33
C GLU A 178 -33.80 -3.42 16.87
N ALA A 179 -35.06 -3.10 16.59
CA ALA A 179 -35.46 -2.29 15.48
C ALA A 179 -34.71 -0.96 15.55
N ASP A 180 -33.54 -0.86 14.92
CA ASP A 180 -32.94 0.44 14.68
C ASP A 180 -33.80 1.16 13.65
N SER A 181 -34.33 2.27 14.12
CA SER A 181 -35.42 3.01 13.53
C SER A 181 -34.85 3.85 12.41
N GLY A 182 -35.46 3.77 11.23
CA GLY A 182 -35.11 4.58 10.05
C GLY A 182 -35.37 6.08 10.25
N ALA A 183 -34.51 6.74 11.02
CA ALA A 183 -34.30 8.17 10.97
C ALA A 183 -33.09 8.45 10.07
N PRO A 184 -33.15 9.43 9.16
CA PRO A 184 -31.98 9.85 8.40
C PRO A 184 -30.91 10.32 9.39
N ALA A 185 -29.75 9.65 9.35
CA ALA A 185 -28.61 9.96 10.20
C ALA A 185 -28.19 11.42 10.02
N GLU A 186 -28.12 12.17 11.12
CA GLU A 186 -27.45 13.47 11.09
C GLU A 186 -25.97 13.24 10.81
N PRO A 187 -25.34 13.98 9.86
CA PRO A 187 -23.94 13.77 9.53
C PRO A 187 -23.07 14.01 10.77
N ALA A 188 -22.08 13.14 10.99
CA ALA A 188 -21.14 13.28 12.09
C ALA A 188 -20.52 14.69 12.08
N SER A 189 -20.64 15.41 13.19
CA SER A 189 -20.11 16.77 13.30
C SER A 189 -18.58 16.74 13.43
N LEU A 190 -17.88 17.04 12.34
CA LEU A 190 -16.42 17.13 12.34
C LEU A 190 -15.95 18.47 12.90
N THR A 191 -15.08 18.42 13.91
CA THR A 191 -14.32 19.58 14.41
C THR A 191 -12.91 19.54 13.82
N ILE A 192 -12.53 20.56 13.05
CA ILE A 192 -11.20 20.65 12.44
C ILE A 192 -10.24 21.29 13.45
N LEU A 193 -9.16 20.58 13.78
CA LEU A 193 -8.11 21.08 14.67
C LEU A 193 -6.98 21.73 13.90
N HIS A 194 -6.55 21.09 12.80
CA HIS A 194 -5.44 21.59 12.01
C HIS A 194 -5.67 21.37 10.52
N GLU A 195 -5.27 22.34 9.72
CA GLU A 195 -5.38 22.29 8.27
C GLU A 195 -4.12 22.89 7.64
N TRP A 196 -3.60 22.23 6.61
CA TRP A 196 -2.46 22.71 5.84
C TRP A 196 -2.59 22.27 4.38
N GLY A 197 -1.79 22.85 3.49
CA GLY A 197 -1.77 22.44 2.09
C GLY A 197 -1.48 23.57 1.12
N ARG A 198 -1.73 23.27 -0.15
CA ARG A 198 -1.63 24.18 -1.30
C ARG A 198 -2.91 24.02 -2.11
N SER A 199 -3.72 25.07 -2.16
CA SER A 199 -4.96 25.05 -2.94
C SER A 199 -4.66 25.07 -4.45
N PRO A 200 -5.63 24.65 -5.28
CA PRO A 200 -5.51 24.79 -6.73
C PRO A 200 -5.16 26.21 -7.16
N GLU A 201 -5.77 27.23 -6.57
CA GLU A 201 -5.50 28.63 -6.90
C GLU A 201 -4.05 29.02 -6.59
N MET A 202 -3.49 28.56 -5.47
CA MET A 202 -2.09 28.82 -5.12
C MET A 202 -1.10 28.15 -6.09
N VAL A 203 -1.46 26.98 -6.64
CA VAL A 203 -0.61 26.28 -7.61
C VAL A 203 -0.59 26.99 -8.96
N GLU A 204 -1.72 27.57 -9.37
CA GLU A 204 -1.78 28.42 -10.58
C GLU A 204 -0.84 29.63 -10.46
N GLU A 205 -0.71 30.21 -9.27
CA GLU A 205 0.23 31.31 -9.00
C GLU A 205 1.71 30.86 -8.97
N LEU A 206 1.98 29.60 -8.66
CA LEU A 206 3.33 29.02 -8.51
C LEU A 206 3.88 28.36 -9.78
N ASP A 207 3.43 28.81 -10.96
CA ASP A 207 3.90 28.36 -12.28
C ASP A 207 3.70 26.85 -12.55
N HIS A 208 2.68 26.26 -11.90
CA HIS A 208 2.25 24.85 -12.05
C HIS A 208 3.33 23.77 -11.82
N ALA A 209 4.49 24.12 -11.27
CA ALA A 209 5.58 23.18 -11.03
C ALA A 209 5.39 22.34 -9.74
N VAL A 210 4.33 22.61 -8.97
CA VAL A 210 4.03 22.00 -7.67
C VAL A 210 2.63 21.42 -7.66
N SER A 211 2.45 20.30 -6.97
CA SER A 211 1.15 19.63 -6.84
C SER A 211 0.25 20.29 -5.79
N THR A 212 -1.06 20.22 -6.02
CA THR A 212 -2.06 20.57 -5.01
C THR A 212 -2.02 19.56 -3.86
N LEU A 213 -2.22 20.06 -2.65
CA LEU A 213 -2.11 19.26 -1.43
C LEU A 213 -3.17 19.72 -0.43
N LYS A 214 -3.90 18.78 0.17
CA LYS A 214 -4.78 19.02 1.30
C LYS A 214 -4.39 18.14 2.48
N GLY A 215 -4.04 18.76 3.59
CA GLY A 215 -3.80 18.12 4.87
C GLY A 215 -4.85 18.56 5.89
N LEU A 216 -5.42 17.63 6.65
CA LEU A 216 -6.41 17.96 7.69
C LEU A 216 -6.32 16.98 8.86
N VAL A 217 -6.38 17.51 10.07
CA VAL A 217 -6.59 16.73 11.29
C VAL A 217 -7.87 17.21 11.96
N GLY A 218 -8.75 16.26 12.31
CA GLY A 218 -10.01 16.59 12.95
C GLY A 218 -10.49 15.55 13.94
N VAL A 219 -11.57 15.91 14.63
CA VAL A 219 -12.18 15.13 15.69
C VAL A 219 -13.65 14.96 15.41
N VAL A 220 -14.14 13.73 15.52
CA VAL A 220 -15.57 13.41 15.55
C VAL A 220 -16.01 13.12 16.98
N PRO A 221 -17.31 13.21 17.30
CA PRO A 221 -17.79 12.82 18.62
C PRO A 221 -17.37 11.38 18.95
N PRO A 222 -17.01 11.11 20.22
CA PRO A 222 -16.70 9.75 20.64
C PRO A 222 -17.91 8.84 20.42
N GLU A 223 -17.66 7.56 20.14
CA GLU A 223 -18.70 6.56 19.82
C GLU A 223 -19.56 6.90 18.59
N SER A 224 -19.03 7.72 17.66
CA SER A 224 -19.66 7.96 16.37
C SER A 224 -19.89 6.62 15.65
N ARG A 225 -21.08 6.43 15.09
CA ARG A 225 -21.41 5.18 14.39
C ARG A 225 -20.50 5.04 13.17
N ARG A 226 -20.04 3.82 12.92
CA ARG A 226 -19.23 3.47 11.75
C ARG A 226 -19.78 4.04 10.45
N ALA A 227 -21.08 3.87 10.19
CA ALA A 227 -21.71 4.36 8.96
C ALA A 227 -21.58 5.88 8.79
N ASP A 228 -21.66 6.65 9.88
CA ASP A 228 -21.55 8.11 9.86
C ASP A 228 -20.10 8.55 9.60
N VAL A 229 -19.12 7.82 10.14
CA VAL A 229 -17.68 8.07 9.91
C VAL A 229 -17.26 7.72 8.49
N GLU A 230 -17.74 6.58 7.96
CA GLU A 230 -17.50 6.20 6.56
C GLU A 230 -18.11 7.21 5.59
N GLU A 231 -19.32 7.68 5.88
CA GLU A 231 -20.00 8.70 5.09
C GLU A 231 -19.28 10.06 5.17
N LEU A 232 -18.79 10.45 6.35
CA LEU A 232 -17.92 11.61 6.51
C LEU A 232 -16.67 11.46 5.63
N GLY A 233 -16.07 10.28 5.58
CA GLY A 233 -14.92 9.99 4.72
C GLY A 233 -15.21 10.21 3.23
N ARG A 234 -16.32 9.67 2.73
CA ARG A 234 -16.77 9.91 1.34
C ARG A 234 -17.00 11.39 1.08
N GLN A 235 -17.66 12.09 2.00
CA GLN A 235 -17.93 13.53 1.86
C GLN A 235 -16.65 14.37 1.83
N LEU A 236 -15.67 14.06 2.69
CA LEU A 236 -14.38 14.76 2.69
C LEU A 236 -13.59 14.46 1.42
N ARG A 237 -13.56 13.19 0.98
CA ARG A 237 -12.89 12.82 -0.26
C ARG A 237 -13.52 13.51 -1.47
N ALA A 238 -14.84 13.58 -1.55
CA ALA A 238 -15.55 14.29 -2.61
C ALA A 238 -15.34 15.82 -2.55
N ARG A 239 -15.33 16.40 -1.34
CA ARG A 239 -15.10 17.84 -1.14
C ARG A 239 -13.73 18.30 -1.64
N TYR A 240 -12.72 17.44 -1.55
CA TYR A 240 -11.35 17.75 -1.94
C TYR A 240 -10.92 17.02 -3.22
N ASP A 241 -11.86 16.67 -4.12
CA ASP A 241 -11.54 15.93 -5.34
C ASP A 241 -10.63 16.68 -6.33
N ASP A 242 -10.61 18.01 -6.26
CA ASP A 242 -9.72 18.86 -7.06
C ASP A 242 -8.25 18.84 -6.57
N TYR A 243 -7.96 18.19 -5.44
CA TYR A 243 -6.61 18.05 -4.91
C TYR A 243 -5.94 16.76 -5.39
N GLU A 244 -4.72 16.89 -5.90
CA GLU A 244 -3.88 15.78 -6.35
C GLU A 244 -3.39 14.90 -5.19
N ASN A 245 -3.09 15.54 -4.06
CA ASN A 245 -2.63 14.87 -2.86
C ASN A 245 -3.50 15.23 -1.66
N ILE A 246 -3.95 14.22 -0.93
CA ILE A 246 -4.84 14.36 0.22
C ILE A 246 -4.25 13.54 1.36
N ASN A 247 -4.18 14.11 2.56
CA ASN A 247 -3.82 13.42 3.79
C ASN A 247 -4.71 13.93 4.92
N ILE A 248 -5.76 13.17 5.25
CA ILE A 248 -6.72 13.56 6.28
C ILE A 248 -6.78 12.48 7.35
N GLU A 249 -6.62 12.88 8.60
CA GLU A 249 -6.61 11.98 9.76
C GLU A 249 -7.67 12.45 10.76
N ILE A 250 -8.62 11.57 11.09
CA ILE A 250 -9.71 11.87 12.02
C ILE A 250 -9.64 10.94 13.23
N PHE A 251 -9.87 11.53 14.40
CA PHE A 251 -9.86 10.86 15.69
C PHE A 251 -11.20 10.98 16.40
N ASP A 252 -11.49 10.08 17.33
CA ASP A 252 -12.66 10.15 18.23
C ASP A 252 -12.37 10.92 19.53
N ASP A 253 -11.08 11.15 19.81
CA ASP A 253 -10.58 11.86 20.98
C ASP A 253 -9.73 13.08 20.58
N GLN A 254 -10.02 14.22 21.21
CA GLN A 254 -9.33 15.48 20.92
C GLN A 254 -7.86 15.44 21.30
N LYS A 255 -7.50 14.81 22.43
CA LYS A 255 -6.13 14.79 22.91
C LYS A 255 -5.24 13.94 22.01
N SER A 256 -5.76 12.83 21.51
CA SER A 256 -5.09 11.99 20.50
C SER A 256 -4.83 12.75 19.21
N ALA A 257 -5.80 13.55 18.75
CA ALA A 257 -5.64 14.38 17.56
C ALA A 257 -4.62 15.51 17.76
N GLU A 258 -4.63 16.20 18.91
CA GLU A 258 -3.62 17.21 19.26
C GLU A 258 -2.22 16.59 19.34
N ASN A 259 -2.10 15.43 19.99
CA ASN A 259 -0.83 14.70 20.04
C ASN A 259 -0.35 14.29 18.63
N TYR A 260 -1.26 13.95 17.73
CA TYR A 260 -0.91 13.66 16.34
C TYR A 260 -0.41 14.92 15.62
N VAL A 261 -1.01 16.08 15.83
CA VAL A 261 -0.53 17.35 15.25
C VAL A 261 0.91 17.62 15.69
N ASP A 262 1.22 17.43 16.97
CA ASP A 262 2.54 17.73 17.54
C ASP A 262 3.61 16.68 17.20
N THR A 263 3.25 15.40 17.27
CA THR A 263 4.21 14.29 17.19
C THR A 263 4.20 13.55 15.87
N GLN A 264 3.14 13.71 15.08
CA GLN A 264 2.86 12.94 13.86
C GLN A 264 2.76 11.42 14.10
N VAL A 265 2.63 10.99 15.36
CA VAL A 265 2.41 9.61 15.75
C VAL A 265 0.92 9.42 16.05
N GLY A 266 0.25 8.62 15.23
CA GLY A 266 -1.16 8.32 15.42
C GLY A 266 -1.37 7.35 16.57
N ASP A 267 -2.38 7.62 17.38
CA ASP A 267 -2.90 6.63 18.33
C ASP A 267 -3.84 5.67 17.57
N PRO A 268 -3.49 4.37 17.42
CA PRO A 268 -4.29 3.42 16.66
C PRO A 268 -5.63 3.09 17.34
N ASP A 269 -5.77 3.34 18.64
CA ASP A 269 -7.01 3.07 19.38
C ASP A 269 -8.03 4.20 19.20
N HIS A 270 -7.56 5.42 18.90
CA HIS A 270 -8.38 6.62 18.78
C HIS A 270 -8.50 7.15 17.36
N ARG A 271 -7.66 6.68 16.44
CA ARG A 271 -7.78 6.99 15.02
C ARG A 271 -8.94 6.20 14.43
N VAL A 272 -9.89 6.90 13.84
CA VAL A 272 -11.11 6.28 13.29
C VAL A 272 -11.22 6.35 11.78
N LEU A 273 -10.52 7.30 11.14
CA LEU A 273 -10.56 7.48 9.70
C LEU A 273 -9.24 8.06 9.19
N SER A 274 -8.73 7.49 8.09
CA SER A 274 -7.60 8.03 7.33
C SER A 274 -7.98 8.10 5.86
N ILE A 275 -7.79 9.26 5.24
CA ILE A 275 -8.01 9.48 3.81
C ILE A 275 -6.69 9.86 3.19
N SER A 276 -6.24 9.06 2.23
CA SER A 276 -4.98 9.30 1.53
C SER A 276 -5.18 9.26 0.03
N ARG A 277 -4.76 10.33 -0.66
CA ARG A 277 -4.65 10.38 -2.12
C ARG A 277 -3.26 10.85 -2.49
N HIS A 278 -2.67 10.23 -3.50
CA HIS A 278 -1.38 10.63 -4.04
C HIS A 278 -1.32 10.38 -5.54
N SER A 279 -1.29 11.46 -6.32
CA SER A 279 -1.42 11.42 -7.78
C SER A 279 -0.28 10.64 -8.45
N ALA A 280 0.97 10.84 -8.03
CA ALA A 280 2.13 10.22 -8.67
C ALA A 280 2.20 8.70 -8.47
N SER A 281 1.67 8.18 -7.36
CA SER A 281 1.60 6.73 -7.11
C SER A 281 0.26 6.11 -7.52
N GLY A 282 -0.73 6.93 -7.88
CA GLY A 282 -2.11 6.48 -8.14
C GLY A 282 -2.83 5.96 -6.90
N ARG A 283 -2.37 6.30 -5.68
CA ARG A 283 -3.02 5.86 -4.45
C ARG A 283 -4.24 6.73 -4.19
N ASP A 284 -5.38 6.12 -3.90
CA ASP A 284 -6.60 6.80 -3.49
C ASP A 284 -7.39 5.86 -2.57
N LEU A 285 -7.31 6.09 -1.26
CA LEU A 285 -7.81 5.19 -0.23
C LEU A 285 -8.53 5.97 0.86
N ILE A 286 -9.67 5.43 1.28
CA ILE A 286 -10.35 5.80 2.52
C ILE A 286 -10.28 4.57 3.43
N LEU A 287 -9.68 4.71 4.60
CA LEU A 287 -9.56 3.66 5.59
C LEU A 287 -10.38 4.04 6.81
N TYR A 288 -11.38 3.22 7.13
CA TYR A 288 -12.00 3.23 8.45
C TYR A 288 -11.14 2.38 9.39
N LEU A 289 -10.86 2.90 10.58
CA LEU A 289 -10.04 2.23 11.58
C LEU A 289 -10.89 1.95 12.83
N ASP A 290 -10.82 0.72 13.32
CA ASP A 290 -11.46 0.28 14.55
C ASP A 290 -10.44 -0.45 15.40
N LYS A 291 -9.89 0.24 16.41
CA LYS A 291 -8.90 -0.31 17.36
C LYS A 291 -7.72 -0.99 16.65
N GLY A 292 -7.16 -0.30 15.65
CA GLY A 292 -6.05 -0.79 14.84
C GLY A 292 -6.43 -1.73 13.69
N GLU A 293 -7.68 -2.19 13.57
CA GLU A 293 -8.15 -2.88 12.35
C GLU A 293 -8.52 -1.86 11.27
N ALA A 294 -7.88 -1.92 10.11
CA ALA A 294 -8.20 -1.07 8.97
C ALA A 294 -9.15 -1.78 8.01
N LYS A 295 -10.22 -1.09 7.59
CA LYS A 295 -11.17 -1.54 6.58
C LYS A 295 -11.25 -0.48 5.48
N GLU A 296 -11.02 -0.90 4.24
CA GLU A 296 -11.14 -0.01 3.10
C GLU A 296 -12.62 0.35 2.88
N VAL A 297 -12.87 1.65 2.71
CA VAL A 297 -14.16 2.21 2.38
C VAL A 297 -14.10 2.66 0.93
N SER A 298 -15.05 2.19 0.12
CA SER A 298 -15.12 2.65 -1.27
C SER A 298 -15.42 4.15 -1.32
N PRO A 299 -14.64 4.93 -2.09
CA PRO A 299 -14.86 6.37 -2.26
C PRO A 299 -16.17 6.70 -2.98
#